data_AF-U3I3N2-F1
#
_entry.id   AF-U3I3N2-F1
#
_cell.length_a   1.000
_cell.length_b   1.000
_cell.length_c   1.000
_cell.angle_alpha   90.00
_cell.angle_beta   90.00
_cell.angle_gamma   90.00
#
_symmetry.space_group_name_H-M   'P 1'
#
loop_
_entity.id
_entity.type
_entity.pdbx_description
1 polymer ?
#
loop_
_entity_poly.entity_id
_entity_poly.type
_entity_poly.pdbx_seq_one_letter_code
_entity_poly.pdbx_strand_id
1 'polypeptide(L)' 'MQNDAGEFVDLYVPRKCSASNRIIGAKDHASIQINISEVTCFKNASLCMCNGESDDSILRLAKNDGIVSK' A
#
# COMPACT_ATOMS: atom_id res chain seq x y z
N MET A 1 3.42 3.56 -18.61
CA MET A 1 4.12 3.99 -19.83
C MET A 1 3.05 4.40 -20.81
N GLN A 2 3.07 5.67 -21.18
CA GLN A 2 2.11 6.28 -22.08
C GLN A 2 2.86 6.57 -23.38
N ASN A 3 2.29 6.24 -24.53
CA ASN A 3 2.88 6.60 -25.82
C ASN A 3 2.63 8.10 -26.11
N ASP A 4 3.29 8.65 -27.14
CA ASP A 4 3.07 10.04 -27.59
C ASP A 4 1.62 10.33 -28.03
N ALA A 5 0.82 9.30 -28.32
CA ALA A 5 -0.60 9.41 -28.65
C ALA A 5 -1.53 9.43 -27.41
N GLY A 6 -0.95 9.34 -26.20
CA GLY A 6 -1.70 9.39 -24.94
C GLY A 6 -2.32 8.05 -24.53
N GLU A 7 -2.07 6.96 -25.25
CA GLU A 7 -2.57 5.64 -24.92
C GLU A 7 -1.66 4.93 -23.91
N PHE A 8 -2.28 4.20 -22.98
CA PHE A 8 -1.56 3.38 -22.01
C PHE A 8 -1.09 2.10 -22.67
N VAL A 9 0.24 1.92 -22.75
CA VAL A 9 0.87 0.75 -23.37
C VAL A 9 1.16 -0.36 -22.34
N ASP A 10 1.07 -0.05 -21.03
CA ASP A 10 1.32 -1.03 -19.98
C ASP A 10 0.10 -1.95 -19.74
N LEU A 11 0.37 -3.26 -19.73
CA LEU A 11 -0.61 -4.31 -19.46
C LEU A 11 -1.11 -4.31 -18.00
N TYR A 12 -0.27 -3.88 -17.05
CA TYR A 12 -0.64 -3.75 -15.64
C TYR A 12 0.16 -2.66 -14.94
N VAL A 13 -0.48 -1.99 -13.98
CA VAL A 13 0.19 -1.05 -13.08
C VAL A 13 0.37 -1.75 -11.71
N PRO A 14 1.61 -2.02 -11.28
CA PRO A 14 1.85 -2.68 -9.99
C PRO A 14 1.42 -1.80 -8.81
N ARG A 15 1.05 -2.46 -7.71
CA ARG A 15 0.72 -1.78 -6.45
C ARG A 15 1.97 -1.20 -5.79
N LYS A 16 1.79 -0.11 -5.06
CA LYS A 16 2.85 0.55 -4.27
C LYS A 16 2.64 0.23 -2.79
N CYS A 17 3.71 -0.10 -2.08
CA CYS A 17 3.67 -0.26 -0.63
C CYS A 17 3.53 1.12 0.04
N SER A 18 2.58 1.30 0.95
CA SER A 18 2.33 2.58 1.64
C SER A 18 3.39 2.91 2.69
N ALA A 19 4.14 1.92 3.18
CA ALA A 19 5.17 2.13 4.20
C ALA A 19 6.53 2.55 3.60
N SER A 20 6.94 1.87 2.52
CA SER A 20 8.28 2.02 1.90
C SER A 20 8.25 2.72 0.55
N ASN A 21 7.07 2.98 -0.03
CA ASN A 21 6.90 3.48 -1.40
C ASN A 21 7.55 2.63 -2.50
N ARG A 22 7.93 1.38 -2.18
CA ARG A 22 8.46 0.39 -3.12
C ARG A 22 7.34 -0.21 -3.97
N ILE A 23 7.66 -0.51 -5.22
CA ILE A 23 6.77 -1.23 -6.14
C ILE A 23 6.70 -2.71 -5.73
N ILE A 24 5.49 -3.25 -5.58
CA ILE A 24 5.25 -4.65 -5.27
C ILE A 24 5.27 -5.44 -6.58
N GLY A 25 6.31 -6.27 -6.74
CA GLY A 25 6.45 -7.15 -7.91
C GLY A 25 5.56 -8.40 -7.80
N ALA A 26 5.28 -9.04 -8.94
CA ALA A 26 4.39 -10.21 -9.00
C ALA A 26 4.90 -11.44 -8.20
N LYS A 27 6.21 -11.53 -7.95
CA LYS A 27 6.84 -12.62 -7.17
C LYS A 27 6.91 -12.34 -5.66
N ASP A 28 6.48 -11.15 -5.24
CA ASP A 28 6.50 -10.76 -3.84
C ASP A 28 5.27 -11.31 -3.11
N HIS A 29 5.39 -12.53 -2.59
CA HIS A 29 4.33 -13.21 -1.83
C HIS A 29 4.27 -12.80 -0.35
N ALA A 30 5.27 -12.02 0.12
CA ALA A 30 5.32 -11.50 1.48
C ALA A 30 4.56 -10.18 1.64
N SER A 31 4.22 -9.50 0.55
CA SER A 31 3.34 -8.34 0.57
C SER A 31 1.89 -8.74 0.75
N ILE A 32 1.25 -8.12 1.72
CA ILE A 32 -0.16 -8.33 2.05
C ILE A 32 -0.94 -7.03 1.91
N GLN A 33 -2.24 -7.17 1.67
CA GLN A 33 -3.16 -6.06 1.72
C GLN A 33 -4.01 -6.19 2.99
N ILE A 34 -4.02 -5.14 3.80
CA ILE A 34 -4.77 -5.07 5.04
C ILE A 34 -5.87 -4.03 4.82
N ASN A 35 -7.12 -4.42 5.06
CA ASN A 35 -8.24 -3.50 5.04
C ASN A 35 -8.61 -3.17 6.49
N ILE A 36 -8.62 -1.89 6.80
CA ILE A 36 -9.01 -1.39 8.12
C ILE A 36 -10.38 -0.75 7.96
N SER A 37 -11.37 -1.31 8.64
CA SER A 37 -12.73 -0.77 8.65
C SER A 37 -12.84 0.36 9.67
N GLU A 38 -13.18 1.56 9.22
CA GLU A 38 -13.72 2.61 10.06
C GLU A 38 -15.24 2.47 10.09
N VAL A 39 -15.90 2.86 11.19
CA VAL A 39 -17.34 2.63 11.45
C VAL A 39 -18.26 3.14 10.32
N THR A 40 -17.75 3.98 9.41
CA THR A 40 -18.47 4.52 8.25
C THR A 40 -17.79 4.32 6.88
N CYS A 41 -16.53 3.85 6.78
CA CYS A 41 -15.85 3.64 5.49
C CYS A 41 -14.69 2.61 5.54
N PHE A 42 -14.47 1.86 4.45
CA PHE A 42 -13.37 0.91 4.32
C PHE A 42 -12.13 1.59 3.72
N LYS A 43 -10.99 1.55 4.43
CA LYS A 43 -9.69 2.01 3.93
C LYS A 43 -8.80 0.80 3.62
N ASN A 44 -8.23 0.74 2.42
CA ASN A 44 -7.34 -0.33 1.97
C ASN A 44 -5.88 0.12 2.07
N ALA A 45 -5.03 -0.61 2.81
CA ALA A 45 -3.61 -0.33 2.93
C ALA A 45 -2.77 -1.51 2.40
N SER A 46 -1.81 -1.25 1.51
CA SER A 46 -0.85 -2.24 1.01
C SER A 46 0.47 -2.16 1.76
N LEU A 47 0.86 -3.26 2.42
CA LEU A 47 2.03 -3.35 3.27
C LEU A 47 2.97 -4.48 2.81
N CYS A 48 4.27 -4.27 2.99
CA CYS A 48 5.30 -5.27 2.71
C CYS A 48 5.98 -5.67 4.03
N MET A 49 6.05 -6.96 4.34
CA MET A 49 6.60 -7.50 5.60
C MET A 49 8.13 -7.71 5.57
N CYS A 50 8.90 -6.77 5.02
CA CYS A 50 10.36 -6.87 5.05
C CYS A 50 10.95 -6.04 6.19
N ASN A 51 11.84 -6.66 6.97
CA ASN A 51 12.74 -6.05 7.99
C ASN A 51 12.20 -5.84 9.41
N GLY A 52 11.05 -6.42 9.79
CA GLY A 52 10.56 -6.33 11.18
C GLY A 52 9.94 -4.98 11.58
N GLU A 53 10.04 -3.96 10.73
CA GLU A 53 9.44 -2.62 10.92
C GLU A 53 7.95 -2.55 10.55
N SER A 54 7.31 -3.71 10.40
CA SER A 54 5.91 -3.80 9.95
C SER A 54 4.95 -3.25 11.00
N ASP A 55 5.25 -3.43 12.29
CA ASP A 55 4.39 -2.94 13.38
C ASP A 55 4.44 -1.42 13.47
N ASP A 56 5.65 -0.84 13.51
CA ASP A 56 5.87 0.61 13.56
C ASP A 56 5.24 1.34 12.36
N SER A 57 5.34 0.73 11.17
CA SER A 57 4.77 1.31 9.96
C SER A 57 3.24 1.28 9.94
N ILE A 58 2.60 0.22 10.47
CA ILE A 58 1.15 0.16 10.66
C ILE A 58 0.70 1.21 11.67
N LEU A 59 1.38 1.32 12.81
CA LEU A 59 1.04 2.30 13.84
C LEU A 59 1.17 3.73 13.30
N ARG A 60 2.21 4.02 12.52
CA ARG A 60 2.40 5.32 11.88
C ARG A 60 1.31 5.63 10.86
N LEU A 61 0.94 4.66 10.02
CA LEU A 61 -0.15 4.80 9.05
C LEU A 61 -1.48 5.04 9.76
N ALA A 62 -1.82 4.24 10.77
CA ALA A 62 -3.05 4.39 11.54
C ALA A 62 -3.15 5.74 12.28
N LYS A 63 -2.02 6.28 12.77
CA LYS A 63 -1.95 7.63 13.32
C LYS A 63 -2.16 8.72 12.26
N ASN A 64 -1.57 8.56 11.08
CA ASN A 64 -1.77 9.50 9.97
C ASN A 64 -3.22 9.49 9.45
N ASP A 65 -3.84 8.31 9.41
CA ASP A 65 -5.24 8.12 9.02
C ASP A 65 -6.24 8.50 10.13
N GLY A 66 -5.76 8.91 11.30
CA GLY A 66 -6.57 9.39 12.43
C GLY A 66 -7.37 8.30 13.15
N ILE A 67 -7.05 7.03 12.92
CA ILE A 67 -7.77 5.87 13.46
C ILE A 67 -7.42 5.63 14.94
N VAL A 68 -6.19 5.98 15.33
CA VAL A 68 -5.68 5.82 16.70
C VAL A 68 -5.49 7.21 17.32
N SER A 69 -6.05 7.42 18.52
CA SER A 69 -5.83 8.63 19.32
C SER A 69 -4.35 8.83 19.63
N LYS A 70 -3.93 10.10 19.67
CA LYS A 70 -2.52 10.52 19.80
C LYS A 70 -1.79 9.90 20.98
#